data_AF-A0A2S5GLQ1-F1
#
_entry.id   AF-A0A2S5GLQ1-F1
#
_cell.length_a   1.000
_cell.length_b   1.000
_cell.length_c   1.000
_cell.angle_alpha   90.00
_cell.angle_beta   90.00
_cell.angle_gamma   90.00
#
_symmetry.space_group_name_H-M   'P 1'
#
loop_
_entity.id
_entity.type
_entity.pdbx_description
1 polymer ?
#
loop_
_entity_poly.entity_id
_entity_poly.type
_entity_poly.pdbx_seq_one_letter_code
_entity_poly.pdbx_strand_id
1 'polypeptide(L)'
;MHKTPARDMNPVKRNQRLSRIVPLAFGLALAAASPMIAAQSDPVRAHSPAQQNGAAAQPQTQIQTPARAPAPTQQNSATALAPVTKTDIRNQAAYERLMNNSGVTVQWLWSADRGQLSAKDVNDVVRIDGTQANFEGTLKINGEIVSIDSDRFVFRGTILILDAPEKGRRCERTGDYEFRATGKRKYWRLQQMESCGRLTDYVDIYY
;
A
#
# COMPACT_ATOMS: atom_id res chain seq x y z
N MET A 1 25.88 -45.05 64.37
CA MET A 1 24.43 -45.06 64.66
C MET A 1 23.74 -44.11 63.70
N HIS A 2 22.83 -44.66 62.90
CA HIS A 2 21.69 -44.04 62.19
C HIS A 2 22.00 -43.01 61.07
N LYS A 3 21.92 -43.39 59.78
CA LYS A 3 20.75 -43.59 58.88
C LYS A 3 20.25 -42.28 58.24
N THR A 4 20.41 -42.21 56.92
CA THR A 4 19.68 -41.35 55.97
C THR A 4 18.17 -41.47 56.16
N PRO A 5 17.40 -40.49 55.67
CA PRO A 5 16.49 -40.87 54.58
C PRO A 5 16.51 -39.90 53.39
N ALA A 6 16.51 -40.51 52.21
CA ALA A 6 16.04 -39.94 50.96
C ALA A 6 14.51 -40.07 50.87
N ARG A 7 13.89 -39.27 49.99
CA ARG A 7 12.55 -39.37 49.33
C ARG A 7 11.87 -37.99 49.29
N ASP A 8 11.10 -37.59 48.29
CA ASP A 8 10.52 -38.33 47.17
C ASP A 8 10.19 -37.41 45.99
N MET A 9 9.99 -38.06 44.86
CA MET A 9 9.66 -37.55 43.54
C MET A 9 8.30 -36.84 43.45
N ASN A 10 8.11 -36.02 42.41
CA ASN A 10 6.83 -36.03 41.70
C ASN A 10 7.04 -35.83 40.17
N PRO A 11 6.55 -36.76 39.32
CA PRO A 11 6.76 -36.72 37.88
C PRO A 11 5.76 -35.82 37.13
N VAL A 12 6.25 -35.08 36.15
CA VAL A 12 5.45 -34.34 35.16
C VAL A 12 4.71 -35.33 34.26
N LYS A 13 3.38 -35.33 34.36
CA LYS A 13 2.49 -36.10 33.47
C LYS A 13 2.46 -35.49 32.07
N ARG A 14 2.92 -36.31 31.12
CA ARG A 14 2.79 -36.20 29.66
C ARG A 14 1.32 -36.35 29.25
N ASN A 15 0.79 -35.45 28.43
CA ASN A 15 -0.44 -35.69 27.67
C ASN A 15 -0.17 -35.51 26.18
N GLN A 16 0.09 -36.64 25.52
CA GLN A 16 -0.05 -36.80 24.08
C GLN A 16 -1.55 -36.96 23.77
N ARG A 17 -2.08 -36.17 22.83
CA ARG A 17 -3.30 -36.49 22.08
C ARG A 17 -2.98 -36.30 20.61
N LEU A 18 -2.67 -37.40 19.91
CA LEU A 18 -3.60 -38.22 19.13
C LEU A 18 -3.97 -37.55 17.81
N SER A 19 -3.13 -37.82 16.81
CA SER A 19 -3.47 -37.76 15.39
C SER A 19 -4.77 -38.51 15.12
N ARG A 20 -5.71 -37.85 14.45
CA ARG A 20 -6.80 -38.51 13.72
C ARG A 20 -6.63 -38.20 12.24
N ILE A 21 -6.21 -39.22 11.52
CA ILE A 21 -6.32 -39.39 10.07
C ILE A 21 -7.76 -39.85 9.77
N VAL A 22 -8.19 -39.68 8.50
CA VAL A 22 -9.27 -40.39 7.73
C VAL A 22 -10.37 -39.41 7.24
N PRO A 23 -10.92 -39.52 5.99
CA PRO A 23 -10.42 -40.07 4.72
C PRO A 23 -10.66 -39.19 3.45
N LEU A 24 -10.23 -39.73 2.30
CA LEU A 24 -10.54 -39.38 0.90
C LEU A 24 -12.03 -39.15 0.59
N ALA A 25 -12.34 -38.32 -0.43
CA ALA A 25 -12.88 -38.79 -1.72
C ALA A 25 -13.32 -37.65 -2.68
N PHE A 26 -12.90 -37.81 -3.95
CA PHE A 26 -13.63 -37.56 -5.21
C PHE A 26 -14.38 -36.24 -5.45
N GLY A 27 -13.99 -35.57 -6.54
CA GLY A 27 -14.80 -34.55 -7.20
C GLY A 27 -14.09 -33.85 -8.36
N LEU A 28 -13.74 -34.58 -9.42
CA LEU A 28 -13.40 -34.04 -10.75
C LEU A 28 -14.69 -33.92 -11.57
N ALA A 29 -14.91 -32.74 -12.19
CA ALA A 29 -15.82 -32.41 -13.31
C ALA A 29 -16.32 -30.96 -13.10
N LEU A 30 -16.47 -30.03 -14.06
CA LEU A 30 -16.55 -29.98 -15.53
C LEU A 30 -15.99 -28.61 -15.96
N ALA A 31 -15.14 -28.56 -16.98
CA ALA A 31 -15.46 -28.12 -18.35
C ALA A 31 -15.85 -26.64 -18.52
N ALA A 32 -15.01 -25.95 -19.29
CA ALA A 32 -15.11 -24.56 -19.70
C ALA A 32 -16.25 -24.30 -20.70
N ALA A 33 -16.78 -23.07 -20.67
CA ALA A 33 -17.32 -22.41 -21.85
C ALA A 33 -17.40 -20.89 -21.59
N SER A 34 -16.43 -20.14 -22.12
CA SER A 34 -16.54 -18.69 -22.28
C SER A 34 -17.30 -18.40 -23.57
N PRO A 35 -18.33 -17.54 -23.58
CA PRO A 35 -18.82 -16.97 -24.82
C PRO A 35 -17.89 -15.84 -25.28
N MET A 36 -17.42 -15.94 -26.53
CA MET A 36 -16.80 -14.83 -27.25
C MET A 36 -17.86 -13.77 -27.53
N ILE A 37 -17.61 -12.53 -27.10
CA ILE A 37 -18.32 -11.37 -27.65
C ILE A 37 -17.39 -10.70 -28.65
N ALA A 38 -17.88 -10.70 -29.90
CA ALA A 38 -17.25 -10.14 -31.07
C ALA A 38 -16.97 -8.64 -30.91
N ALA A 39 -15.78 -8.24 -31.34
CA ALA A 39 -15.46 -6.86 -31.66
C ALA A 39 -16.30 -6.39 -32.85
N GLN A 40 -16.93 -5.23 -32.72
CA GLN A 40 -17.36 -4.42 -33.85
C GLN A 40 -16.64 -3.08 -33.75
N SER A 41 -15.63 -2.94 -34.60
CA SER A 41 -14.92 -1.71 -34.90
C SER A 41 -15.64 -1.01 -36.04
N ASP A 42 -16.21 0.17 -35.78
CA ASP A 42 -16.63 1.08 -36.84
C ASP A 42 -15.54 2.13 -37.13
N PRO A 43 -15.29 2.46 -38.41
CA PRO A 43 -14.12 3.19 -38.84
C PRO A 43 -14.22 4.71 -38.70
N VAL A 44 -13.05 5.28 -38.43
CA VAL A 44 -12.66 6.68 -38.57
C VAL A 44 -13.16 7.28 -39.90
N ARG A 45 -13.95 8.35 -39.82
CA ARG A 45 -14.23 9.25 -40.94
C ARG A 45 -13.34 10.49 -40.83
N ALA A 46 -12.25 10.48 -41.57
CA ALA A 46 -11.47 11.66 -41.88
C ALA A 46 -11.70 12.07 -43.35
N HIS A 47 -11.30 13.30 -43.65
CA HIS A 47 -11.18 13.95 -44.97
C HIS A 47 -12.34 14.86 -45.38
N SER A 48 -12.08 16.17 -45.32
CA SER A 48 -12.06 17.02 -46.53
C SER A 48 -11.19 18.26 -46.31
N PRO A 49 -10.26 18.58 -47.23
CA PRO A 49 -9.58 19.86 -47.33
C PRO A 49 -10.12 20.72 -48.50
N ALA A 50 -9.92 22.04 -48.42
CA ALA A 50 -9.67 23.02 -49.51
C ALA A 50 -10.19 24.41 -49.06
N GLN A 51 -9.36 25.41 -48.76
CA GLN A 51 -8.60 26.33 -49.64
C GLN A 51 -9.53 27.29 -50.42
N GLN A 52 -9.52 28.60 -50.13
CA GLN A 52 -8.88 29.72 -50.87
C GLN A 52 -9.65 31.00 -50.46
N ASN A 53 -9.24 32.26 -50.51
CA ASN A 53 -8.08 33.04 -50.95
C ASN A 53 -8.31 34.47 -50.38
N GLY A 54 -7.27 35.28 -50.21
CA GLY A 54 -7.46 36.73 -49.99
C GLY A 54 -6.22 37.44 -49.47
N ALA A 55 -5.37 37.93 -50.39
CA ALA A 55 -4.29 38.85 -50.09
C ALA A 55 -4.81 40.30 -50.10
N ALA A 56 -4.49 41.08 -49.08
CA ALA A 56 -4.51 42.54 -49.11
C ALA A 56 -3.55 43.10 -48.05
N ALA A 57 -2.95 44.24 -48.40
CA ALA A 57 -1.76 44.84 -47.84
C ALA A 57 -1.93 45.53 -46.48
N GLN A 58 -0.76 45.81 -45.88
CA GLN A 58 -0.44 46.38 -44.56
C GLN A 58 -1.18 47.68 -44.21
N PRO A 59 -1.28 48.01 -42.90
CA PRO A 59 -0.30 48.92 -42.30
C PRO A 59 0.43 48.35 -41.07
N GLN A 60 1.71 48.70 -40.94
CA GLN A 60 2.57 48.36 -39.81
C GLN A 60 2.14 49.14 -38.55
N THR A 61 1.44 48.46 -37.65
CA THR A 61 1.29 48.90 -36.26
C THR A 61 2.43 48.29 -35.44
N GLN A 62 3.23 49.14 -34.80
CA GLN A 62 4.27 48.73 -33.84
C GLN A 62 3.61 47.97 -32.68
N ILE A 63 3.71 46.64 -32.70
CA ILE A 63 3.34 45.81 -31.56
C ILE A 63 4.53 45.80 -30.61
N GLN A 64 4.39 46.59 -29.55
CA GLN A 64 5.22 46.52 -28.35
C GLN A 64 5.17 45.09 -27.84
N THR A 65 6.33 44.44 -27.71
CA THR A 65 6.47 43.18 -27.00
C THR A 65 5.97 43.37 -25.57
N PRO A 66 4.91 42.66 -25.11
CA PRO A 66 4.69 42.57 -23.69
C PRO A 66 5.87 41.78 -23.14
N ALA A 67 6.62 42.42 -22.24
CA ALA A 67 7.59 41.76 -21.40
C ALA A 67 6.94 40.50 -20.84
N ARG A 68 7.49 39.33 -21.20
CA ARG A 68 7.10 38.04 -20.68
C ARG A 68 7.20 38.13 -19.16
N ALA A 69 6.07 38.24 -18.48
CA ALA A 69 6.01 38.03 -17.05
C ALA A 69 6.70 36.69 -16.77
N PRO A 70 7.61 36.61 -15.79
CA PRO A 70 8.11 35.31 -15.38
C PRO A 70 6.89 34.48 -15.03
N ALA A 71 6.73 33.35 -15.72
CA ALA A 71 5.77 32.33 -15.30
C ALA A 71 6.04 32.10 -13.81
N PRO A 72 5.01 32.04 -12.94
CA PRO A 72 5.24 31.65 -11.57
C PRO A 72 5.93 30.29 -11.64
N THR A 73 7.19 30.26 -11.24
CA THR A 73 7.85 29.03 -10.87
C THR A 73 6.95 28.43 -9.81
N GLN A 74 6.12 27.47 -10.19
CA GLN A 74 5.53 26.52 -9.26
C GLN A 74 6.71 25.75 -8.69
N GLN A 75 7.39 26.40 -7.74
CA GLN A 75 8.18 25.73 -6.74
C GLN A 75 7.17 24.83 -6.04
N ASN A 76 7.16 23.56 -6.43
CA ASN A 76 6.72 22.46 -5.60
C ASN A 76 7.56 22.52 -4.32
N SER A 77 7.21 23.45 -3.46
CA SER A 77 7.69 23.52 -2.10
C SER A 77 6.98 22.35 -1.43
N ALA A 78 7.69 21.24 -1.32
CA ALA A 78 7.26 20.14 -0.47
C ALA A 78 7.14 20.71 0.95
N THR A 79 5.95 21.16 1.32
CA THR A 79 5.66 21.56 2.69
C THR A 79 5.91 20.34 3.55
N ALA A 80 6.95 20.38 4.36
CA ALA A 80 7.26 19.29 5.28
C ALA A 80 6.05 19.03 6.17
N LEU A 81 5.69 17.75 6.35
CA LEU A 81 4.57 17.36 7.20
C LEU A 81 4.83 17.83 8.63
N ALA A 82 3.80 18.40 9.28
CA ALA A 82 3.91 18.75 10.69
C ALA A 82 4.14 17.49 11.53
N PRO A 83 5.07 17.51 12.50
CA PRO A 83 5.37 16.35 13.34
C PRO A 83 4.15 15.95 14.17
N VAL A 84 3.96 14.65 14.40
CA VAL A 84 2.96 14.14 15.34
C VAL A 84 3.51 14.29 16.75
N THR A 85 2.80 15.03 17.60
CA THR A 85 3.20 15.25 18.99
C THR A 85 2.72 14.16 19.94
N LYS A 86 1.60 13.51 19.59
CA LYS A 86 1.03 12.36 20.29
C LYS A 86 0.11 11.59 19.35
N THR A 87 0.16 10.27 19.38
CA THR A 87 -0.81 9.40 18.71
C THR A 87 -2.12 9.38 19.49
N ASP A 88 -3.24 9.71 18.85
CA ASP A 88 -4.58 9.59 19.43
C ASP A 88 -5.05 8.13 19.41
N ILE A 89 -4.94 7.43 20.53
CA ILE A 89 -5.33 6.02 20.67
C ILE A 89 -6.77 5.94 21.20
N ARG A 90 -7.72 5.68 20.30
CA ARG A 90 -9.16 5.49 20.63
C ARG A 90 -9.56 4.03 20.78
N ASN A 91 -8.69 3.09 20.40
CA ASN A 91 -8.93 1.66 20.59
C ASN A 91 -7.65 0.89 20.96
N GLN A 92 -7.63 0.36 22.19
CA GLN A 92 -6.47 -0.34 22.73
C GLN A 92 -6.14 -1.65 21.98
N ALA A 93 -7.15 -2.43 21.60
CA ALA A 93 -6.93 -3.70 20.90
C ALA A 93 -6.37 -3.49 19.48
N ALA A 94 -6.78 -2.43 18.78
CA ALA A 94 -6.21 -2.07 17.49
C ALA A 94 -4.76 -1.57 17.62
N TYR A 95 -4.46 -0.79 18.67
CA TYR A 95 -3.09 -0.40 19.00
C TYR A 95 -2.20 -1.63 19.21
N GLU A 96 -2.63 -2.60 20.03
CA GLU A 96 -1.88 -3.83 20.28
C GLU A 96 -1.67 -4.66 19.00
N ARG A 97 -2.65 -4.73 18.11
CA ARG A 97 -2.49 -5.40 16.81
C ARG A 97 -1.44 -4.71 15.94
N LEU A 98 -1.38 -3.38 15.94
CA LEU A 98 -0.37 -2.64 15.18
C LEU A 98 1.03 -2.86 15.79
N MET A 99 1.14 -2.84 17.12
CA MET A 99 2.40 -3.13 17.82
C MET A 99 2.90 -4.54 17.55
N ASN A 100 1.98 -5.50 17.41
CA ASN A 100 2.26 -6.91 17.13
C ASN A 100 1.95 -7.29 15.68
N ASN A 101 2.10 -6.34 14.75
CA ASN A 101 1.85 -6.60 13.34
C ASN A 101 2.71 -7.78 12.83
N SER A 102 2.25 -8.41 11.75
CA SER A 102 2.95 -9.54 11.13
C SER A 102 3.51 -9.20 9.75
N GLY A 103 3.76 -7.92 9.46
CA GLY A 103 4.44 -7.46 8.24
C GLY A 103 3.58 -6.64 7.28
N VAL A 104 4.18 -6.31 6.13
CA VAL A 104 3.61 -5.41 5.11
C VAL A 104 3.76 -6.01 3.71
N THR A 105 2.81 -5.75 2.81
CA THR A 105 2.92 -6.10 1.39
C THR A 105 2.43 -5.00 0.45
N VAL A 106 2.84 -5.09 -0.81
CA VAL A 106 2.14 -4.50 -1.95
C VAL A 106 1.78 -5.57 -2.97
N GLN A 107 0.60 -5.49 -3.60
CA GLN A 107 0.10 -6.53 -4.53
C GLN A 107 1.06 -6.91 -5.65
N TRP A 108 1.90 -5.98 -6.10
CA TRP A 108 2.78 -6.18 -7.25
C TRP A 108 3.95 -7.13 -6.93
N LEU A 109 4.23 -7.34 -5.64
CA LEU A 109 5.30 -8.22 -5.15
C LEU A 109 4.72 -9.53 -4.59
N TRP A 110 3.68 -10.07 -5.23
CA TRP A 110 2.95 -11.27 -4.77
C TRP A 110 3.82 -12.53 -4.70
N SER A 111 4.92 -12.57 -5.47
CA SER A 111 5.91 -13.66 -5.41
C SER A 111 6.92 -13.51 -4.27
N ALA A 112 6.98 -12.33 -3.64
CA ALA A 112 7.82 -12.10 -2.48
C ALA A 112 7.21 -12.72 -1.23
N ASP A 113 8.07 -13.08 -0.28
CA ASP A 113 7.63 -13.21 1.09
C ASP A 113 7.01 -11.90 1.58
N ARG A 114 6.19 -12.00 2.63
CA ARG A 114 5.68 -10.83 3.31
C ARG A 114 6.85 -9.99 3.84
N GLY A 115 6.80 -8.69 3.59
CA GLY A 115 7.78 -7.75 4.10
C GLY A 115 7.70 -7.59 5.61
N GLN A 116 8.75 -7.05 6.21
CA GLN A 116 8.79 -6.76 7.64
C GLN A 116 8.24 -5.36 7.91
N LEU A 117 7.56 -5.20 9.05
CA LEU A 117 7.14 -3.89 9.55
C LEU A 117 7.35 -3.83 11.06
N SER A 118 8.09 -2.82 11.51
CA SER A 118 8.27 -2.50 12.92
C SER A 118 7.32 -1.37 13.30
N ALA A 119 6.65 -1.50 14.44
CA ALA A 119 5.93 -0.43 15.08
C ALA A 119 6.52 -0.21 16.47
N LYS A 120 6.78 1.05 16.84
CA LYS A 120 7.37 1.42 18.14
C LYS A 120 6.65 2.64 18.68
N ASP A 121 6.27 2.59 19.96
CA ASP A 121 5.83 3.77 20.69
C ASP A 121 7.07 4.48 21.28
N VAL A 122 7.30 5.73 20.86
CA VAL A 122 8.42 6.55 21.31
C VAL A 122 7.90 7.92 21.72
N ASN A 123 7.87 8.18 23.03
CA ASN A 123 7.34 9.41 23.62
C ASN A 123 5.89 9.71 23.21
N ASP A 124 4.99 8.73 23.39
CA ASP A 124 3.56 8.79 23.04
C ASP A 124 3.28 8.95 21.53
N VAL A 125 4.29 8.72 20.69
CA VAL A 125 4.17 8.76 19.23
C VAL A 125 4.53 7.40 18.67
N VAL A 126 3.54 6.73 18.11
CA VAL A 126 3.75 5.47 17.40
C VAL A 126 4.41 5.76 16.06
N ARG A 127 5.55 5.12 15.81
CA ARG A 127 6.29 5.17 14.55
C ARG A 127 6.29 3.82 13.88
N ILE A 128 6.15 3.81 12.56
CA ILE A 128 6.27 2.60 11.75
C ILE A 128 7.38 2.73 10.72
N ASP A 129 8.07 1.62 10.50
CA ASP A 129 9.05 1.45 9.43
C ASP A 129 8.88 0.05 8.85
N GLY A 130 8.68 -0.06 7.54
CA GLY A 130 8.44 -1.33 6.89
C GLY A 130 9.02 -1.41 5.50
N THR A 131 9.43 -2.61 5.10
CA THR A 131 9.99 -2.92 3.79
C THR A 131 9.53 -4.29 3.30
N GLN A 132 9.07 -4.36 2.05
CA GLN A 132 8.94 -5.61 1.28
C GLN A 132 9.80 -5.48 0.03
N ALA A 133 10.58 -6.51 -0.31
CA ALA A 133 11.42 -6.48 -1.51
C ALA A 133 11.62 -7.89 -2.08
N ASN A 134 11.74 -7.97 -3.40
CA ASN A 134 12.22 -9.13 -4.15
C ASN A 134 12.86 -8.65 -5.46
N PHE A 135 13.09 -9.55 -6.41
CA PHE A 135 13.63 -9.19 -7.73
C PHE A 135 12.66 -8.34 -8.59
N GLU A 136 11.35 -8.33 -8.29
CA GLU A 136 10.34 -7.56 -9.01
C GLU A 136 10.35 -6.10 -8.58
N GLY A 137 10.59 -5.80 -7.30
CA GLY A 137 10.71 -4.42 -6.84
C GLY A 137 10.78 -4.27 -5.34
N THR A 138 10.42 -3.09 -4.84
CA THR A 138 10.48 -2.76 -3.40
C THR A 138 9.33 -1.86 -3.00
N LEU A 139 8.72 -2.15 -1.85
CA LEU A 139 7.87 -1.26 -1.07
C LEU A 139 8.65 -0.81 0.17
N LYS A 140 8.63 0.49 0.47
CA LYS A 140 9.03 1.06 1.76
C LYS A 140 7.91 1.94 2.32
N ILE A 141 7.71 1.87 3.63
CA ILE A 141 6.79 2.74 4.37
C ILE A 141 7.50 3.23 5.63
N ASN A 142 7.47 4.55 5.86
CA ASN A 142 8.12 5.15 7.03
C ASN A 142 7.34 6.39 7.50
N GLY A 143 7.04 6.46 8.79
CA GLY A 143 6.36 7.62 9.36
C GLY A 143 5.73 7.36 10.73
N GLU A 144 4.75 8.18 11.06
CA GLU A 144 4.12 8.29 12.38
C GLU A 144 2.63 7.99 12.29
N ILE A 145 2.04 7.46 13.36
CA ILE A 145 0.61 7.23 13.43
C ILE A 145 -0.04 8.41 14.13
N VAL A 146 -0.98 9.04 13.43
CA VAL A 146 -1.73 10.20 13.93
C VAL A 146 -2.84 9.74 14.88
N SER A 147 -3.61 8.72 14.50
CA SER A 147 -4.69 8.17 15.32
C SER A 147 -4.95 6.70 15.05
N ILE A 148 -5.48 5.99 16.05
CA ILE A 148 -5.84 4.57 16.00
C ILE A 148 -7.26 4.37 16.51
N ASP A 149 -8.10 3.84 15.64
CA ASP A 149 -9.49 3.46 15.87
C ASP A 149 -9.67 1.93 15.83
N SER A 150 -10.89 1.45 16.08
CA SER A 150 -11.19 0.02 16.06
C SER A 150 -11.01 -0.65 14.69
N ASP A 151 -11.34 0.04 13.59
CA ASP A 151 -11.27 -0.48 12.22
C ASP A 151 -10.26 0.23 11.32
N ARG A 152 -9.57 1.25 11.81
CA ARG A 152 -8.66 2.07 11.00
C ARG A 152 -7.54 2.71 11.82
N PHE A 153 -6.53 3.20 11.13
CA PHE A 153 -5.60 4.19 11.68
C PHE A 153 -5.22 5.19 10.59
N VAL A 154 -4.76 6.37 11.02
CA VAL A 154 -4.21 7.40 10.14
C VAL A 154 -2.69 7.39 10.26
N PHE A 155 -2.02 7.16 9.14
CA PHE A 155 -0.57 7.19 9.00
C PHE A 155 -0.14 8.52 8.36
N ARG A 156 0.86 9.17 8.91
CA ARG A 156 1.53 10.35 8.37
C ARG A 156 2.97 9.99 8.02
N GLY A 157 3.32 10.05 6.74
CA GLY A 157 4.68 9.74 6.33
C GLY A 157 4.79 9.44 4.84
N THR A 158 5.80 8.66 4.49
CA THR A 158 6.16 8.34 3.11
C THR A 158 5.84 6.87 2.79
N ILE A 159 5.23 6.65 1.63
CA ILE A 159 5.11 5.34 0.98
C ILE A 159 5.87 5.42 -0.35
N LEU A 160 6.86 4.55 -0.52
CA LEU A 160 7.70 4.47 -1.71
C LEU A 160 7.60 3.08 -2.33
N ILE A 161 7.23 3.01 -3.60
CA ILE A 161 7.24 1.79 -4.40
C ILE A 161 8.20 2.00 -5.58
N LEU A 162 9.12 1.06 -5.75
CA LEU A 162 10.12 1.04 -6.82
C LEU A 162 9.96 -0.22 -7.66
N ASP A 163 10.13 -0.07 -8.97
CA ASP A 163 10.29 -1.15 -9.96
C ASP A 163 9.11 -2.13 -10.12
N ALA A 164 8.00 -1.91 -9.43
CA ALA A 164 6.80 -2.74 -9.52
C ALA A 164 5.61 -1.85 -9.87
N PRO A 165 4.66 -2.22 -10.76
CA PRO A 165 4.67 -3.47 -11.50
C PRO A 165 5.69 -3.48 -12.66
N GLU A 166 6.22 -2.33 -13.03
CA GLU A 166 7.15 -2.18 -14.15
C GLU A 166 8.51 -1.61 -13.70
N LYS A 167 9.59 -2.10 -14.33
CA LYS A 167 10.95 -1.65 -14.06
C LYS A 167 11.12 -0.17 -14.41
N GLY A 168 11.84 0.54 -13.55
CA GLY A 168 12.03 1.99 -13.67
C GLY A 168 10.88 2.81 -13.07
N ARG A 169 9.77 2.19 -12.64
CA ARG A 169 8.70 2.94 -11.94
C ARG A 169 9.22 3.42 -10.58
N ARG A 170 8.99 4.70 -10.29
CA ARG A 170 9.10 5.28 -8.95
C ARG A 170 7.76 5.90 -8.57
N CYS A 171 7.10 5.34 -7.58
CA CYS A 171 5.93 5.94 -6.97
C CYS A 171 6.26 6.32 -5.53
N GLU A 172 6.46 7.61 -5.29
CA GLU A 172 6.72 8.16 -3.96
C GLU A 172 5.59 9.11 -3.59
N ARG A 173 5.05 8.94 -2.40
CA ARG A 173 3.99 9.80 -1.88
C ARG A 173 4.18 10.03 -0.39
N THR A 174 4.02 11.29 -0.01
CA THR A 174 4.24 11.77 1.35
C THR A 174 3.01 12.55 1.80
N GLY A 175 2.40 12.17 2.91
CA GLY A 175 1.14 12.75 3.36
C GLY A 175 0.47 11.97 4.49
N ASP A 176 -0.82 12.25 4.67
CA ASP A 176 -1.70 11.54 5.60
C ASP A 176 -2.54 10.52 4.83
N TYR A 177 -2.58 9.29 5.33
CA TYR A 177 -3.18 8.14 4.67
C TYR A 177 -4.01 7.32 5.66
N GLU A 178 -5.17 6.84 5.22
CA GLU A 178 -6.00 5.97 6.05
C GLU A 178 -5.70 4.50 5.69
N PHE A 179 -5.46 3.69 6.71
CA PHE A 179 -5.43 2.24 6.60
C PHE A 179 -6.65 1.68 7.31
N ARG A 180 -7.42 0.82 6.63
CA ARG A 180 -8.68 0.28 7.16
C ARG A 180 -8.75 -1.24 7.06
N ALA A 181 -9.22 -1.88 8.13
CA ALA A 181 -9.55 -3.29 8.18
C ALA A 181 -11.07 -3.45 8.03
N THR A 182 -11.48 -4.32 7.09
CA THR A 182 -12.91 -4.56 6.81
C THR A 182 -13.28 -6.03 6.89
N GLY A 183 -14.45 -6.31 7.44
CA GLY A 183 -15.01 -7.66 7.55
C GLY A 183 -14.11 -8.62 8.32
N LYS A 184 -13.79 -9.77 7.71
CA LYS A 184 -13.00 -10.85 8.33
C LYS A 184 -11.50 -10.78 8.02
N ARG A 185 -11.05 -9.73 7.31
CA ARG A 185 -9.64 -9.59 6.89
C ARG A 185 -8.72 -9.46 8.11
N LYS A 186 -7.49 -9.95 7.97
CA LYS A 186 -6.42 -9.89 8.98
C LYS A 186 -5.30 -8.95 8.54
N TYR A 187 -5.72 -7.84 7.93
CA TYR A 187 -4.85 -6.76 7.48
C TYR A 187 -5.65 -5.48 7.36
N TRP A 188 -4.97 -4.35 7.54
CA TRP A 188 -5.45 -3.04 7.14
C TRP A 188 -4.93 -2.71 5.74
N ARG A 189 -5.82 -2.24 4.88
CA ARG A 189 -5.48 -1.81 3.53
C ARG A 189 -5.43 -0.29 3.46
N LEU A 190 -4.43 0.26 2.78
CA LEU A 190 -4.42 1.66 2.40
C LEU A 190 -5.70 2.04 1.63
N GLN A 191 -6.36 3.14 1.97
CA GLN A 191 -7.60 3.55 1.29
C GLN A 191 -7.34 4.41 0.05
N GLN A 192 -6.31 5.23 0.07
CA GLN A 192 -5.84 6.03 -1.07
C GLN A 192 -5.04 5.16 -2.04
N MET A 193 -5.66 4.11 -2.57
CA MET A 193 -4.97 3.04 -3.32
C MET A 193 -4.47 3.52 -4.68
N GLU A 194 -5.24 4.37 -5.37
CA GLU A 194 -4.85 4.89 -6.69
C GLU A 194 -3.82 6.01 -6.53
N SER A 195 -2.63 5.79 -7.09
CA SER A 195 -1.57 6.79 -7.10
C SER A 195 -0.64 6.58 -8.30
N CYS A 196 0.17 7.59 -8.63
CA CYS A 196 1.25 7.49 -9.62
C CYS A 196 0.85 6.82 -10.95
N GLY A 197 0.27 7.59 -11.87
CA GLY A 197 -0.13 7.06 -13.18
C GLY A 197 -1.44 6.25 -13.15
N ARG A 198 -2.31 6.50 -12.17
CA ARG A 198 -3.63 5.85 -12.00
C ARG A 198 -3.56 4.33 -11.76
N LEU A 199 -2.44 3.86 -11.22
CA LEU A 199 -2.31 2.47 -10.78
C LEU A 199 -2.86 2.32 -9.37
N THR A 200 -3.52 1.19 -9.14
CA THR A 200 -4.02 0.83 -7.81
C THR A 200 -2.95 0.04 -7.07
N ASP A 201 -2.35 0.64 -6.05
CA ASP A 201 -1.34 0.01 -5.20
C ASP A 201 -2.00 -0.49 -3.89
N TYR A 202 -2.42 -1.75 -3.83
CA TYR A 202 -2.88 -2.36 -2.57
C TYR A 202 -1.70 -2.57 -1.62
N VAL A 203 -1.48 -1.61 -0.73
CA VAL A 203 -0.56 -1.73 0.40
C VAL A 203 -1.33 -2.25 1.61
N ASP A 204 -0.92 -3.41 2.12
CA ASP A 204 -1.58 -4.11 3.22
C ASP A 204 -0.61 -4.27 4.41
N ILE A 205 -1.07 -3.96 5.63
CA ILE A 205 -0.36 -4.18 6.89
C ILE A 205 -1.10 -5.27 7.67
N TYR A 206 -0.43 -6.37 7.98
CA TYR A 206 -1.02 -7.57 8.57
C TYR A 206 -0.88 -7.61 10.09
N TYR A 207 -1.79 -8.30 10.77
CA TYR A 207 -1.82 -8.46 12.23
C TYR A 207 -2.54 -9.75 12.66
#